data_AF-A0A377F920-F1
#
_entry.id   AF-A0A377F920-F1
#
_cell.length_a   1.000
_cell.length_b   1.000
_cell.length_c   1.000
_cell.angle_alpha   90.00
_cell.angle_beta   90.00
_cell.angle_gamma   90.00
#
_symmetry.space_group_name_H-M   'P 1'
#
loop_
_entity.id
_entity.type
_entity.pdbx_description
1 polymer ?
#
loop_
_entity_poly.entity_id
_entity_poly.type
_entity_poly.pdbx_seq_one_letter_code
_entity_poly.pdbx_strand_id
1 'polypeptide(L)'
;MEYGTGAVMAVPGHDQRDYEFASKYGLNIKPVILAADGSEPDLSQQALTEKGVLFNSGEFNGLDHEAAFNAIADKLTAMGVGERKVNYRLRDWGVSRQRYWGAPIPMVTLEDGTVMPTPDDQLPVILPEDVVMDGITSPIKADPEWAKTTVNGMPALRETDTFDTFMESSWYYARYTCPQYKEGMLDSEAANYWLPVDIYIGGIEHAIMHLLYFRFFHKLMRDAGMVNSDEPAKQLLCQGMVLADAFYYVGENGERNWVSPVDAIVERDEKRPYRESERCGRP
;
A
#
# COMPACT_ATOMS: atom_id res chain seq x y z
N MET A 1 9.16 -13.66 4.62
CA MET A 1 9.07 -14.83 3.72
C MET A 1 8.04 -14.63 2.58
N GLU A 2 7.27 -13.54 2.54
CA GLU A 2 6.08 -13.41 1.67
C GLU A 2 6.34 -12.83 0.27
N TYR A 3 7.60 -12.62 -0.15
CA TYR A 3 7.93 -12.09 -1.48
C TYR A 3 8.81 -13.09 -2.24
N GLY A 4 8.46 -13.35 -3.51
CA GLY A 4 9.08 -14.41 -4.31
C GLY A 4 8.86 -15.78 -3.68
N THR A 5 9.90 -16.62 -3.68
CA THR A 5 9.86 -17.97 -3.07
C THR A 5 10.31 -17.98 -1.61
N GLY A 6 10.65 -16.83 -1.03
CA GLY A 6 11.32 -16.74 0.27
C GLY A 6 12.82 -17.04 0.23
N ALA A 7 13.39 -17.31 -0.95
CA ALA A 7 14.82 -17.48 -1.18
C ALA A 7 15.29 -16.63 -2.37
N VAL A 8 16.52 -16.13 -2.30
CA VAL A 8 17.16 -15.34 -3.37
C VAL A 8 18.58 -15.84 -3.61
N MET A 9 19.05 -15.77 -4.85
CA MET A 9 20.47 -15.94 -5.15
C MET A 9 21.20 -14.63 -4.86
N ALA A 10 22.31 -14.69 -4.14
CA ALA A 10 23.13 -13.51 -3.87
C ALA A 10 24.18 -13.33 -4.96
N VAL A 11 24.27 -12.13 -5.55
CA VAL A 11 25.30 -11.77 -6.54
C VAL A 11 26.01 -10.49 -6.08
N PRO A 12 26.92 -10.59 -5.08
CA PRO A 12 27.50 -9.41 -4.41
C PRO A 12 28.24 -8.45 -5.34
N GLY A 13 28.74 -8.90 -6.50
CA GLY A 13 29.37 -7.98 -7.45
C GLY A 13 28.40 -7.02 -8.13
N HIS A 14 27.10 -7.34 -8.16
CA HIS A 14 26.10 -6.68 -9.00
C HIS A 14 24.74 -6.41 -8.34
N ASP A 15 24.58 -6.72 -7.04
CA ASP A 15 23.48 -6.24 -6.19
C ASP A 15 24.07 -5.60 -4.93
N GLN A 16 23.68 -4.36 -4.65
CA GLN A 16 24.25 -3.57 -3.55
C GLN A 16 23.94 -4.13 -2.16
N ARG A 17 22.76 -4.74 -1.97
CA ARG A 17 22.38 -5.34 -0.68
C ARG A 17 23.19 -6.60 -0.44
N ASP A 18 23.38 -7.40 -1.49
CA ASP A 18 24.22 -8.59 -1.44
C ASP A 18 25.70 -8.23 -1.22
N TYR A 19 26.17 -7.13 -1.82
CA TYR A 19 27.51 -6.57 -1.60
C TYR A 19 27.74 -6.24 -0.13
N GLU A 20 26.88 -5.41 0.47
CA GLU A 20 26.99 -5.00 1.86
C GLU A 20 26.99 -6.20 2.81
N PHE A 21 26.14 -7.20 2.54
CA PHE A 21 26.10 -8.44 3.28
C PHE A 21 27.42 -9.22 3.13
N ALA A 22 27.89 -9.43 1.90
CA ALA A 22 29.13 -10.16 1.64
C ALA A 22 30.35 -9.48 2.25
N SER A 23 30.47 -8.15 2.13
CA SER A 23 31.55 -7.36 2.73
C SER A 23 31.54 -7.47 4.26
N LYS A 24 30.36 -7.39 4.89
CA LYS A 24 30.23 -7.50 6.35
C LYS A 24 30.64 -8.88 6.87
N TYR A 25 30.34 -9.95 6.13
CA TYR A 25 30.55 -11.33 6.55
C TYR A 25 31.75 -12.01 5.89
N GLY A 26 32.55 -11.30 5.09
CA GLY A 26 33.73 -11.85 4.42
C GLY A 26 33.40 -12.93 3.39
N LEU A 27 32.24 -12.83 2.73
CA LEU A 27 31.86 -13.75 1.65
C LEU A 27 32.51 -13.33 0.32
N ASN A 28 32.60 -14.29 -0.60
CA ASN A 28 33.24 -14.06 -1.90
C ASN A 28 32.45 -13.04 -2.75
N ILE A 29 33.16 -12.06 -3.31
CA ILE A 29 32.61 -11.06 -4.24
C ILE A 29 33.23 -11.32 -5.61
N LYS A 30 32.42 -11.85 -6.56
CA LYS A 30 32.87 -12.24 -7.90
C LYS A 30 32.32 -11.28 -8.96
N PRO A 31 33.15 -10.60 -9.75
CA PRO A 31 32.69 -9.80 -10.88
C PRO A 31 32.38 -10.69 -12.10
N VAL A 32 31.25 -10.41 -12.76
CA VAL A 32 30.80 -11.10 -13.99
C VAL A 32 30.23 -10.14 -15.06
N ILE A 33 30.10 -8.85 -14.77
CA ILE A 33 29.65 -7.81 -15.72
C ILE A 33 30.78 -6.80 -15.93
N LEU A 34 31.11 -6.49 -17.19
CA LEU A 34 32.08 -5.45 -17.54
C LEU A 34 31.51 -4.05 -17.27
N ALA A 35 32.39 -3.10 -16.96
CA ALA A 35 32.06 -1.69 -16.89
C ALA A 35 31.65 -1.14 -18.28
N ALA A 36 31.08 0.07 -18.31
CA ALA A 36 30.53 0.67 -19.53
C ALA A 36 31.56 0.85 -20.67
N ASP A 37 32.85 0.96 -20.33
CA ASP A 37 33.96 1.07 -21.29
C ASP A 37 34.55 -0.28 -21.72
N GLY A 38 33.98 -1.40 -21.24
CA GLY A 38 34.44 -2.76 -21.52
C GLY A 38 35.57 -3.25 -20.61
N SER A 39 35.97 -2.47 -19.60
CA SER A 39 36.97 -2.88 -18.61
C SER A 39 36.37 -3.73 -17.47
N GLU A 40 37.22 -4.42 -16.72
CA GLU A 40 36.79 -5.10 -15.49
C GLU A 40 36.45 -4.05 -14.41
N PRO A 41 35.32 -4.20 -13.69
CA PRO A 41 34.91 -3.20 -12.72
C PRO A 41 35.74 -3.24 -11.44
N ASP A 42 35.98 -2.06 -10.86
CA ASP A 42 36.46 -1.94 -9.48
C ASP A 42 35.27 -2.06 -8.51
N LEU A 43 35.23 -3.18 -7.77
CA LEU A 43 34.22 -3.48 -6.76
C LEU A 43 34.73 -3.27 -5.33
N SER A 44 35.78 -2.46 -5.13
CA SER A 44 36.36 -2.24 -3.79
C SER A 44 35.46 -1.43 -2.84
N GLN A 45 34.52 -0.65 -3.38
CA GLN A 45 33.64 0.22 -2.59
C GLN A 45 32.17 -0.23 -2.62
N GLN A 46 31.67 -0.66 -3.78
CA GLN A 46 30.25 -0.95 -4.01
C GLN A 46 30.05 -1.91 -5.19
N ALA A 47 28.84 -2.44 -5.33
CA ALA A 47 28.46 -3.24 -6.50
C ALA A 47 28.36 -2.39 -7.78
N LEU A 48 28.67 -2.98 -8.93
CA LEU A 48 28.31 -2.43 -10.25
C LEU A 48 26.89 -2.90 -10.61
N THR A 49 25.91 -2.00 -10.59
CA THR A 49 24.48 -2.34 -10.78
C THR A 49 23.99 -2.16 -12.21
N GLU A 50 24.81 -1.51 -13.04
CA GLU A 50 24.56 -1.22 -14.43
C GLU A 50 24.60 -2.50 -15.26
N LYS A 51 23.70 -2.57 -16.23
CA LYS A 51 23.66 -3.69 -17.18
C LYS A 51 24.81 -3.53 -18.18
N GLY A 52 25.53 -4.61 -18.44
CA GLY A 52 26.68 -4.62 -19.33
C GLY A 52 26.92 -5.98 -19.98
N VAL A 53 28.11 -6.14 -20.56
CA VAL A 53 28.55 -7.37 -21.23
C VAL A 53 29.07 -8.37 -20.20
N LEU A 54 28.74 -9.65 -20.38
CA LEU A 54 29.22 -10.71 -19.50
C LEU A 54 30.70 -11.03 -19.73
N PHE A 55 31.42 -11.19 -18.62
CA PHE A 55 32.73 -11.82 -18.58
C PHE A 55 32.78 -12.80 -17.39
N ASN A 56 33.83 -13.62 -17.28
CA ASN A 56 33.98 -14.60 -16.18
C ASN A 56 32.78 -15.58 -16.01
N SER A 57 32.09 -15.87 -17.12
CA SER A 57 30.78 -16.55 -17.19
C SER A 57 30.71 -17.72 -18.18
N GLY A 58 31.86 -18.25 -18.63
CA GLY A 58 31.93 -19.48 -19.43
C GLY A 58 31.30 -19.35 -20.82
N GLU A 59 30.35 -20.24 -21.16
CA GLU A 59 29.68 -20.28 -22.48
C GLU A 59 28.89 -18.99 -22.80
N PHE A 60 28.68 -18.11 -21.81
CA PHE A 60 27.94 -16.85 -21.95
C PHE A 60 28.82 -15.60 -22.07
N ASN A 61 30.15 -15.74 -22.07
CA ASN A 61 31.07 -14.60 -22.20
C ASN A 61 30.85 -13.82 -23.50
N GLY A 62 30.94 -12.49 -23.43
CA GLY A 62 30.81 -11.58 -24.57
C GLY A 62 29.37 -11.26 -24.98
N LEU A 63 28.37 -11.88 -24.34
CA LEU A 63 26.97 -11.54 -24.56
C LEU A 63 26.61 -10.25 -23.81
N ASP A 64 25.84 -9.38 -24.47
CA ASP A 64 25.20 -8.23 -23.81
C ASP A 64 24.04 -8.67 -22.91
N HIS A 65 23.43 -7.72 -22.19
CA HIS A 65 22.39 -8.02 -21.21
C HIS A 65 21.20 -8.80 -21.79
N GLU A 66 20.66 -8.40 -22.95
CA GLU A 66 19.45 -9.03 -23.51
C GLU A 66 19.74 -10.43 -24.03
N ALA A 67 20.85 -10.59 -24.75
CA ALA A 67 21.29 -11.89 -25.25
C ALA A 67 21.67 -12.83 -24.08
N ALA A 68 22.38 -12.33 -23.08
CA ALA A 68 22.75 -13.08 -21.88
C ALA A 68 21.53 -13.54 -21.08
N PHE A 69 20.58 -12.65 -20.83
CA PHE A 69 19.33 -12.97 -20.13
C PHE A 69 18.60 -14.12 -20.82
N ASN A 70 18.49 -14.06 -22.15
CA ASN A 70 17.82 -15.09 -22.93
C ASN A 70 18.59 -16.41 -22.94
N ALA A 71 19.90 -16.38 -23.24
CA ALA A 71 20.73 -17.57 -23.32
C ALA A 71 20.76 -18.34 -21.99
N ILE A 72 20.90 -17.64 -20.86
CA ILE A 72 20.91 -18.26 -19.54
C ILE A 72 19.53 -18.82 -19.19
N ALA A 73 18.44 -18.07 -19.43
CA ALA A 73 17.09 -18.55 -19.18
C ALA A 73 16.75 -19.81 -20.00
N ASP A 74 17.12 -19.83 -21.28
CA ASP A 74 16.84 -20.95 -22.18
C ASP A 74 17.66 -22.19 -21.77
N LYS A 75 18.91 -22.00 -21.35
CA LYS A 75 19.75 -23.08 -20.81
C LYS A 75 19.14 -23.70 -19.55
N LEU A 76 18.75 -22.89 -18.57
CA LEU A 76 18.14 -23.36 -17.32
C LEU A 76 16.81 -24.08 -17.59
N THR A 77 16.03 -23.60 -18.55
CA THR A 77 14.79 -24.23 -19.01
C THR A 77 15.06 -25.58 -19.67
N ALA A 78 16.02 -25.66 -20.59
CA ALA A 78 16.40 -26.91 -21.26
C ALA A 78 16.95 -27.96 -20.27
N MET A 79 17.55 -27.53 -19.17
CA MET A 79 18.01 -28.38 -18.08
C MET A 79 16.90 -28.79 -17.11
N GLY A 80 15.70 -28.21 -17.21
CA GLY A 80 14.57 -28.49 -16.31
C GLY A 80 14.74 -27.91 -14.89
N VAL A 81 15.60 -26.90 -14.72
CA VAL A 81 15.92 -26.29 -13.40
C VAL A 81 15.55 -24.81 -13.31
N GLY A 82 14.80 -24.30 -14.30
CA GLY A 82 14.31 -22.92 -14.28
C GLY A 82 13.22 -22.68 -15.31
N GLU A 83 12.46 -21.62 -15.10
CA GLU A 83 11.47 -21.09 -16.04
C GLU A 83 11.43 -19.56 -15.92
N ARG A 84 10.95 -18.88 -16.96
CA ARG A 84 10.76 -17.42 -16.93
C ARG A 84 9.53 -17.07 -16.11
N LYS A 85 9.64 -16.06 -15.25
CA LYS A 85 8.55 -15.62 -14.36
C LYS A 85 8.39 -14.11 -14.39
N VAL A 86 7.16 -13.65 -14.62
CA VAL A 86 6.77 -12.25 -14.37
C VAL A 86 6.44 -12.11 -12.88
N ASN A 87 7.00 -11.08 -12.25
CA ASN A 87 6.74 -10.73 -10.85
C ASN A 87 6.34 -9.26 -10.75
N TYR A 88 5.55 -8.94 -9.73
CA TYR A 88 5.13 -7.58 -9.42
C TYR A 88 5.65 -7.18 -8.03
N ARG A 89 6.10 -5.92 -7.91
CA ARG A 89 6.36 -5.31 -6.60
C ARG A 89 5.05 -5.02 -5.85
N LEU A 90 3.98 -4.72 -6.60
CA LEU A 90 2.64 -4.56 -6.06
C LEU A 90 2.22 -5.84 -5.33
N ARG A 91 1.67 -5.67 -4.13
CA ARG A 91 1.07 -6.75 -3.34
C ARG A 91 -0.44 -6.59 -3.37
N ASP A 92 -1.14 -7.66 -3.02
CA ASP A 92 -2.58 -7.60 -2.80
C ASP A 92 -2.91 -6.62 -1.67
N TRP A 93 -4.09 -6.01 -1.79
CA TRP A 93 -4.55 -5.02 -0.83
C TRP A 93 -5.14 -5.72 0.40
N GLY A 94 -4.44 -5.61 1.53
CA GLY A 94 -4.95 -6.04 2.83
C GLY A 94 -6.00 -5.06 3.36
N VAL A 95 -7.27 -5.44 3.27
CA VAL A 95 -8.41 -4.57 3.61
C VAL A 95 -8.88 -4.70 5.07
N SER A 96 -8.43 -5.69 5.83
CA SER A 96 -8.89 -5.88 7.22
C SER A 96 -8.18 -4.96 8.21
N ARG A 97 -8.94 -4.40 9.16
CA ARG A 97 -8.45 -3.56 10.26
C ARG A 97 -9.07 -4.01 11.58
N GLN A 98 -8.22 -4.25 12.58
CA GLN A 98 -8.66 -4.53 13.97
C GLN A 98 -9.00 -3.21 14.69
N ARG A 99 -9.85 -2.39 14.08
CA ARG A 99 -10.32 -1.10 14.57
C ARG A 99 -11.84 -1.04 14.49
N TYR A 100 -12.43 -0.29 15.41
CA TYR A 100 -13.89 -0.19 15.50
C TYR A 100 -14.49 0.69 14.39
N TRP A 101 -13.91 1.85 14.15
CA TRP A 101 -14.54 2.88 13.33
C TRP A 101 -14.27 2.67 11.84
N GLY A 102 -15.07 1.79 11.23
CA GLY A 102 -15.06 1.46 9.81
C GLY A 102 -16.25 0.58 9.45
N ALA A 103 -16.50 0.37 8.16
CA ALA A 103 -17.56 -0.53 7.72
C ALA A 103 -17.23 -1.98 8.12
N PRO A 104 -18.13 -2.72 8.82
CA PRO A 104 -17.91 -4.12 9.16
C PRO A 104 -17.72 -4.99 7.91
N ILE A 105 -16.76 -5.91 7.97
CA ILE A 105 -16.52 -6.85 6.86
C ILE A 105 -17.69 -7.84 6.80
N PRO A 106 -18.39 -7.98 5.66
CA PRO A 106 -19.59 -8.82 5.55
C PRO A 106 -19.23 -10.30 5.34
N MET A 107 -18.51 -10.87 6.31
CA MET A 107 -18.16 -12.30 6.36
C MET A 107 -18.69 -12.90 7.66
N VAL A 108 -19.02 -14.19 7.61
CA VAL A 108 -19.46 -14.98 8.75
C VAL A 108 -18.71 -16.31 8.80
N THR A 109 -18.49 -16.81 10.01
CA THR A 109 -17.95 -18.14 10.28
C THR A 109 -19.03 -18.99 10.92
N LEU A 110 -19.37 -20.13 10.30
CA LEU A 110 -20.31 -21.11 10.84
C LEU A 110 -19.67 -21.90 11.99
N GLU A 111 -20.49 -22.57 12.79
CA GLU A 111 -20.03 -23.39 13.92
C GLU A 111 -19.06 -24.52 13.51
N ASP A 112 -19.17 -25.01 12.27
CA ASP A 112 -18.28 -26.03 11.71
C ASP A 112 -16.92 -25.49 11.22
N GLY A 113 -16.70 -24.18 11.31
CA GLY A 113 -15.48 -23.48 10.88
C GLY A 113 -15.51 -23.01 9.42
N THR A 114 -16.59 -23.26 8.67
CA THR A 114 -16.74 -22.76 7.31
C THR A 114 -16.88 -21.23 7.31
N VAL A 115 -16.10 -20.56 6.46
CA VAL A 115 -16.17 -19.10 6.27
C VAL A 115 -16.91 -18.80 4.98
N MET A 116 -17.91 -17.92 5.04
CA MET A 116 -18.72 -17.52 3.88
C MET A 116 -19.13 -16.04 3.96
N PRO A 117 -19.54 -15.42 2.85
CA PRO A 117 -20.12 -14.07 2.88
C PRO A 117 -21.40 -14.02 3.72
N THR A 118 -21.65 -12.87 4.34
CA THR A 118 -22.94 -12.58 4.96
C THR A 118 -24.05 -12.66 3.90
N PRO A 119 -25.18 -13.37 4.16
CA PRO A 119 -26.30 -13.43 3.22
C PRO A 119 -26.90 -12.07 2.87
N ASP A 120 -27.43 -11.94 1.65
CA ASP A 120 -27.97 -10.68 1.12
C ASP A 120 -29.08 -10.06 2.01
N ASP A 121 -29.91 -10.90 2.63
CA ASP A 121 -31.01 -10.49 3.52
C ASP A 121 -30.55 -9.97 4.89
N GLN A 122 -29.25 -10.08 5.18
CA GLN A 122 -28.61 -9.57 6.39
C GLN A 122 -27.71 -8.36 6.12
N LEU A 123 -27.68 -7.86 4.88
CA LEU A 123 -26.97 -6.62 4.54
C LEU A 123 -27.86 -5.39 4.75
N PRO A 124 -27.30 -4.26 5.21
CA PRO A 124 -25.92 -4.07 5.67
C PRO A 124 -25.67 -4.65 7.07
N VAL A 125 -24.43 -5.08 7.34
CA VAL A 125 -23.98 -5.33 8.73
C VAL A 125 -23.72 -3.98 9.38
N ILE A 126 -24.68 -3.51 10.17
CA ILE A 126 -24.64 -2.18 10.78
C ILE A 126 -23.61 -2.16 11.92
N LEU A 127 -22.63 -1.26 11.82
CA LEU A 127 -21.78 -0.90 12.96
C LEU A 127 -22.66 -0.17 13.99
N PRO A 128 -22.66 -0.57 15.27
CA PRO A 128 -23.36 0.19 16.28
C PRO A 128 -22.76 1.61 16.36
N GLU A 129 -23.52 2.62 16.73
CA GLU A 129 -22.98 3.97 16.92
C GLU A 129 -22.93 4.36 18.40
N ASP A 130 -23.81 3.77 19.22
CA ASP A 130 -23.87 3.96 20.66
C ASP A 130 -22.96 2.95 21.38
N VAL A 131 -21.70 3.32 21.58
CA VAL A 131 -20.69 2.50 22.26
C VAL A 131 -19.85 3.31 23.23
N VAL A 132 -19.26 2.62 24.21
CA VAL A 132 -18.24 3.17 25.10
C VAL A 132 -16.87 2.66 24.69
N MET A 133 -15.93 3.57 24.44
CA MET A 133 -14.55 3.25 24.08
C MET A 133 -13.68 3.14 25.33
N ASP A 134 -13.05 1.98 25.54
CA ASP A 134 -12.08 1.77 26.63
C ASP A 134 -10.64 2.12 26.24
N GLY A 135 -10.40 2.40 24.95
CA GLY A 135 -9.10 2.75 24.37
C GLY A 135 -8.18 1.55 24.07
N ILE A 136 -8.60 0.32 24.37
CA ILE A 136 -7.79 -0.90 24.25
C ILE A 136 -8.39 -1.84 23.19
N THR A 137 -9.68 -2.13 23.29
CA THR A 137 -10.36 -3.14 22.47
C THR A 137 -11.49 -2.51 21.66
N SER A 138 -11.67 -2.97 20.42
CA SER A 138 -12.83 -2.59 19.63
C SER A 138 -14.13 -2.98 20.36
N PRO A 139 -15.12 -2.10 20.54
CA PRO A 139 -16.37 -2.41 21.22
C PRO A 139 -17.09 -3.65 20.67
N ILE A 140 -17.12 -3.83 19.33
CA ILE A 140 -17.74 -5.00 18.68
C ILE A 140 -16.97 -6.31 18.87
N LYS A 141 -15.72 -6.23 19.34
CA LYS A 141 -14.91 -7.38 19.74
C LYS A 141 -15.01 -7.65 21.23
N ALA A 142 -15.19 -6.60 22.03
CA ALA A 142 -15.36 -6.70 23.48
C ALA A 142 -16.74 -7.24 23.86
N ASP A 143 -17.78 -6.91 23.10
CA ASP A 143 -19.13 -7.47 23.24
C ASP A 143 -19.28 -8.75 22.38
N PRO A 144 -19.23 -9.95 22.98
CA PRO A 144 -19.36 -11.20 22.24
C PRO A 144 -20.77 -11.42 21.67
N GLU A 145 -21.78 -10.68 22.11
CA GLU A 145 -23.14 -10.81 21.57
C GLU A 145 -23.28 -10.15 20.20
N TRP A 146 -22.53 -9.09 19.92
CA TRP A 146 -22.62 -8.39 18.63
C TRP A 146 -22.25 -9.29 17.44
N ALA A 147 -21.23 -10.14 17.62
CA ALA A 147 -20.78 -11.05 16.58
C ALA A 147 -21.78 -12.19 16.33
N LYS A 148 -22.64 -12.55 17.29
CA LYS A 148 -23.55 -13.70 17.14
C LYS A 148 -24.61 -13.43 16.09
N THR A 149 -24.83 -14.41 15.22
CA THR A 149 -25.89 -14.38 14.22
C THR A 149 -26.37 -15.78 13.87
N THR A 150 -27.28 -15.89 12.91
CA THR A 150 -27.80 -17.17 12.42
C THR A 150 -27.83 -17.16 10.90
N VAL A 151 -27.27 -18.19 10.28
CA VAL A 151 -27.25 -18.37 8.83
C VAL A 151 -27.77 -19.78 8.52
N ASN A 152 -28.79 -19.87 7.66
CA ASN A 152 -29.46 -21.14 7.32
C ASN A 152 -29.96 -21.93 8.54
N GLY A 153 -30.39 -21.23 9.60
CA GLY A 153 -30.83 -21.85 10.85
C GLY A 153 -29.71 -22.35 11.77
N MET A 154 -28.45 -22.19 11.38
CA MET A 154 -27.28 -22.57 12.19
C MET A 154 -26.66 -21.33 12.86
N PRO A 155 -26.17 -21.44 14.11
CA PRO A 155 -25.39 -20.40 14.75
C PRO A 155 -24.13 -20.05 13.94
N ALA A 156 -23.81 -18.76 13.89
CA ALA A 156 -22.64 -18.24 13.21
C ALA A 156 -22.07 -17.01 13.94
N LEU A 157 -20.83 -16.66 13.63
CA LEU A 157 -20.16 -15.46 14.12
C LEU A 157 -19.78 -14.54 12.95
N ARG A 158 -20.17 -13.27 13.03
CA ARG A 158 -19.76 -12.20 12.11
C ARG A 158 -18.29 -11.85 12.34
N GLU A 159 -17.59 -11.48 11.27
CA GLU A 159 -16.26 -10.87 11.38
C GLU A 159 -16.35 -9.56 12.20
N THR A 160 -15.35 -9.34 13.05
CA THR A 160 -15.24 -8.15 13.92
C THR A 160 -14.23 -7.13 13.43
N ASP A 161 -13.43 -7.49 12.43
CA ASP A 161 -12.61 -6.54 11.69
C ASP A 161 -13.48 -5.64 10.79
N THR A 162 -12.99 -4.42 10.59
CA THR A 162 -13.59 -3.43 9.68
C THR A 162 -12.72 -3.22 8.46
N PHE A 163 -13.31 -2.66 7.41
CA PHE A 163 -12.57 -2.30 6.20
C PHE A 163 -11.56 -1.17 6.44
N ASP A 164 -10.45 -1.26 5.70
CA ASP A 164 -9.54 -0.16 5.44
C ASP A 164 -10.30 1.03 4.85
N THR A 165 -10.06 2.25 5.34
CA THR A 165 -10.84 3.43 4.95
C THR A 165 -10.63 3.85 3.49
N PHE A 166 -9.63 3.27 2.81
CA PHE A 166 -9.50 3.37 1.36
C PHE A 166 -10.63 2.66 0.60
N MET A 167 -11.36 1.73 1.23
CA MET A 167 -12.52 1.07 0.65
C MET A 167 -13.58 2.10 0.25
N GLU A 168 -13.94 3.03 1.13
CA GLU A 168 -14.96 4.04 0.86
C GLU A 168 -14.47 5.09 -0.15
N SER A 169 -13.23 5.56 -0.02
CA SER A 169 -12.68 6.58 -0.94
C SER A 169 -12.36 6.04 -2.34
N SER A 170 -12.41 4.73 -2.55
CA SER A 170 -12.13 4.13 -3.86
C SER A 170 -13.28 4.24 -4.87
N TRP A 171 -14.51 4.54 -4.44
CA TRP A 171 -15.69 4.55 -5.33
C TRP A 171 -16.68 5.70 -5.12
N TYR A 172 -16.47 6.57 -4.12
CA TYR A 172 -17.36 7.69 -3.80
C TYR A 172 -17.67 8.61 -5.00
N TYR A 173 -16.68 8.85 -5.89
CA TYR A 173 -16.85 9.68 -7.09
C TYR A 173 -17.94 9.14 -8.02
N ALA A 174 -18.07 7.82 -8.13
CA ALA A 174 -19.13 7.19 -8.92
C ALA A 174 -20.46 7.29 -8.17
N ARG A 175 -20.45 7.10 -6.84
CA ARG A 175 -21.68 7.20 -6.04
C ARG A 175 -22.29 8.60 -6.04
N TYR A 176 -21.49 9.66 -6.19
CA TYR A 176 -22.00 11.02 -6.35
C TYR A 176 -22.92 11.21 -7.56
N THR A 177 -22.82 10.35 -8.58
CA THR A 177 -23.69 10.42 -9.76
C THR A 177 -25.13 10.01 -9.46
N CYS A 178 -25.35 9.17 -8.44
CA CYS A 178 -26.64 8.60 -8.07
C CYS A 178 -26.76 8.32 -6.55
N PRO A 179 -26.57 9.33 -5.67
CA PRO A 179 -26.34 9.12 -4.24
C PRO A 179 -27.54 8.53 -3.49
N GLN A 180 -28.75 8.76 -4.00
CA GLN A 180 -29.99 8.29 -3.39
C GLN A 180 -30.54 7.00 -4.01
N TYR A 181 -29.87 6.42 -5.01
CA TYR A 181 -30.29 5.16 -5.65
C TYR A 181 -30.32 4.00 -4.63
N LYS A 182 -31.39 3.21 -4.59
CA LYS A 182 -31.61 2.19 -3.53
C LYS A 182 -31.55 0.76 -4.05
N GLU A 183 -31.58 0.58 -5.37
CA GLU A 183 -31.69 -0.71 -6.04
C GLU A 183 -30.31 -1.33 -6.37
N GLY A 184 -29.21 -0.65 -6.00
CA GLY A 184 -27.86 -1.15 -6.17
C GLY A 184 -26.77 -0.13 -5.79
N MET A 185 -25.52 -0.51 -6.06
CA MET A 185 -24.36 0.34 -5.83
C MET A 185 -24.38 1.60 -6.71
N LEU A 186 -24.76 1.46 -7.99
CA LEU A 186 -24.87 2.54 -8.96
C LEU A 186 -26.10 2.37 -9.86
N ASP A 187 -26.70 3.49 -10.24
CA ASP A 187 -27.50 3.59 -11.46
C ASP A 187 -26.53 3.82 -12.63
N SER A 188 -26.37 2.81 -13.48
CA SER A 188 -25.40 2.84 -14.57
C SER A 188 -25.67 3.92 -15.61
N GLU A 189 -26.93 4.31 -15.83
CA GLU A 189 -27.24 5.38 -16.78
C GLU A 189 -26.73 6.73 -16.23
N ALA A 190 -27.01 7.01 -14.96
CA ALA A 190 -26.50 8.21 -14.30
C ALA A 190 -24.96 8.20 -14.19
N ALA A 191 -24.36 7.07 -13.85
CA ALA A 191 -22.91 6.93 -13.73
C ALA A 191 -22.22 7.18 -15.07
N ASN A 192 -22.69 6.56 -16.15
CA ASN A 192 -22.10 6.70 -17.49
C ASN A 192 -22.34 8.07 -18.12
N TYR A 193 -23.36 8.82 -17.70
CA TYR A 193 -23.55 10.20 -18.12
C TYR A 193 -22.44 11.11 -17.58
N TRP A 194 -22.04 10.94 -16.32
CA TRP A 194 -21.05 11.81 -15.65
C TRP A 194 -19.61 11.33 -15.74
N LEU A 195 -19.39 10.02 -15.85
CA LEU A 195 -18.06 9.43 -15.85
C LEU A 195 -17.48 9.29 -17.26
N PRO A 196 -16.14 9.38 -17.40
CA PRO A 196 -15.15 9.58 -16.33
C PRO A 196 -15.02 11.04 -15.89
N VAL A 197 -14.52 11.26 -14.67
CA VAL A 197 -14.25 12.60 -14.12
C VAL A 197 -13.34 13.37 -15.07
N ASP A 198 -13.76 14.56 -15.50
CA ASP A 198 -12.94 15.36 -16.43
C ASP A 198 -11.64 15.84 -15.78
N ILE A 199 -11.73 16.42 -14.58
CA ILE A 199 -10.58 16.85 -13.79
C ILE A 199 -10.73 16.43 -12.32
N TYR A 200 -9.75 15.67 -11.83
CA TYR A 200 -9.64 15.27 -10.44
C TYR A 200 -8.51 16.05 -9.77
N ILE A 201 -8.81 16.70 -8.64
CA ILE A 201 -7.89 17.62 -7.95
C ILE A 201 -7.61 17.06 -6.55
N GLY A 202 -6.34 16.85 -6.22
CA GLY A 202 -5.92 16.29 -4.93
C GLY A 202 -4.41 16.32 -4.75
N GLY A 203 -3.93 16.32 -3.50
CA GLY A 203 -2.50 16.44 -3.23
C GLY A 203 -1.69 15.22 -3.68
N ILE A 204 -0.39 15.43 -3.94
CA ILE A 204 0.51 14.40 -4.46
C ILE A 204 0.74 13.25 -3.46
N GLU A 205 0.45 13.46 -2.18
CA GLU A 205 0.47 12.44 -1.13
C GLU A 205 -0.41 11.22 -1.44
N HIS A 206 -1.40 11.37 -2.33
CA HIS A 206 -2.32 10.31 -2.74
C HIS A 206 -1.88 9.51 -3.99
N ALA A 207 -0.68 9.77 -4.53
CA ALA A 207 -0.21 9.23 -5.81
C ALA A 207 -0.17 7.69 -5.92
N ILE A 208 0.26 6.99 -4.86
CA ILE A 208 0.55 5.54 -4.93
C ILE A 208 -0.55 4.68 -4.29
N MET A 209 -1.24 5.17 -3.27
CA MET A 209 -2.30 4.41 -2.57
C MET A 209 -3.68 4.75 -3.14
N HIS A 210 -4.31 5.81 -2.63
CA HIS A 210 -5.65 6.24 -3.03
C HIS A 210 -5.87 6.20 -4.54
N LEU A 211 -5.02 6.86 -5.34
CA LEU A 211 -5.18 6.94 -6.78
C LEU A 211 -5.02 5.58 -7.48
N LEU A 212 -4.27 4.63 -6.90
CA LEU A 212 -4.19 3.28 -7.41
C LEU A 212 -5.45 2.48 -7.08
N TYR A 213 -5.94 2.57 -5.83
CA TYR A 213 -7.18 1.89 -5.41
C TYR A 213 -8.41 2.41 -6.13
N PHE A 214 -8.51 3.73 -6.31
CA PHE A 214 -9.51 4.41 -7.13
C PHE A 214 -9.58 3.87 -8.57
N ARG A 215 -8.42 3.69 -9.22
CA ARG A 215 -8.35 3.10 -10.56
C ARG A 215 -8.69 1.61 -10.57
N PHE A 216 -8.22 0.87 -9.56
CA PHE A 216 -8.53 -0.54 -9.38
C PHE A 216 -10.05 -0.75 -9.22
N PHE A 217 -10.69 0.00 -8.33
CA PHE A 217 -12.13 -0.07 -8.10
C PHE A 217 -12.96 0.32 -9.32
N HIS A 218 -12.52 1.33 -10.09
CA HIS A 218 -13.18 1.67 -11.35
C HIS A 218 -13.22 0.48 -12.32
N LYS A 219 -12.09 -0.22 -12.45
CA LYS A 219 -11.99 -1.40 -13.32
C LYS A 219 -12.84 -2.57 -12.79
N LEU A 220 -12.89 -2.77 -11.47
CA LEU A 220 -13.82 -3.74 -10.87
C LEU A 220 -15.28 -3.41 -11.16
N MET A 221 -15.69 -2.14 -10.99
CA MET A 221 -17.05 -1.69 -11.32
C MET A 221 -17.37 -1.84 -12.80
N ARG A 222 -16.40 -1.56 -13.69
CA ARG A 222 -16.52 -1.78 -15.13
C ARG A 222 -16.72 -3.26 -15.44
N ASP A 223 -15.90 -4.12 -14.87
CA ASP A 223 -15.95 -5.57 -15.10
C ASP A 223 -17.24 -6.19 -14.52
N ALA A 224 -17.84 -5.54 -13.51
CA ALA A 224 -19.18 -5.85 -13.00
C ALA A 224 -20.32 -5.23 -13.82
N GLY A 225 -20.04 -4.53 -14.91
CA GLY A 225 -21.03 -3.91 -15.81
C GLY A 225 -21.66 -2.62 -15.30
N MET A 226 -21.11 -1.98 -14.27
CA MET A 226 -21.70 -0.79 -13.66
C MET A 226 -21.30 0.52 -14.35
N VAL A 227 -20.12 0.56 -14.99
CA VAL A 227 -19.58 1.72 -15.73
C VAL A 227 -18.95 1.26 -17.05
N ASN A 228 -18.88 2.17 -18.03
CA ASN A 228 -18.47 1.88 -19.42
C ASN A 228 -17.11 2.49 -19.81
N SER A 229 -16.29 2.90 -18.83
CA SER A 229 -14.97 3.48 -19.05
C SER A 229 -13.86 2.69 -18.35
N ASP A 230 -12.63 2.81 -18.85
CA ASP A 230 -11.47 2.08 -18.31
C ASP A 230 -10.77 2.80 -17.16
N GLU A 231 -10.80 4.13 -17.16
CA GLU A 231 -10.14 4.97 -16.17
C GLU A 231 -11.14 5.97 -15.59
N PRO A 232 -11.12 6.18 -14.27
CA PRO A 232 -12.11 7.00 -13.59
C PRO A 232 -11.94 8.51 -13.79
N ALA A 233 -10.79 8.98 -14.26
CA ALA A 233 -10.51 10.40 -14.47
C ALA A 233 -9.62 10.64 -15.70
N LYS A 234 -9.88 11.73 -16.44
CA LYS A 234 -9.10 12.12 -17.63
C LYS A 234 -7.86 12.93 -17.27
N GLN A 235 -8.02 13.93 -16.40
CA GLN A 235 -6.95 14.79 -15.94
C GLN A 235 -6.82 14.72 -14.42
N LEU A 236 -5.58 14.59 -13.93
CA LEU A 236 -5.22 14.74 -12.53
C LEU A 236 -4.44 16.05 -12.35
N LEU A 237 -4.88 16.90 -11.42
CA LEU A 237 -4.16 18.09 -11.02
C LEU A 237 -3.75 17.97 -9.55
N CYS A 238 -2.45 17.92 -9.31
CA CYS A 238 -1.92 17.88 -7.94
C CYS A 238 -1.54 19.28 -7.45
N GLN A 239 -2.33 19.83 -6.52
CA GLN A 239 -2.00 21.10 -5.89
C GLN A 239 -0.79 20.98 -4.95
N GLY A 240 -0.04 22.07 -4.81
CA GLY A 240 0.99 22.19 -3.80
C GLY A 240 0.40 22.26 -2.38
N MET A 241 1.23 21.96 -1.38
CA MET A 241 0.81 22.01 0.03
C MET A 241 0.68 23.45 0.51
N VAL A 242 -0.34 23.70 1.33
CA VAL A 242 -0.36 24.89 2.20
C VAL A 242 0.46 24.54 3.45
N LEU A 243 1.49 25.31 3.74
CA LEU A 243 2.38 25.09 4.88
C LEU A 243 2.11 26.11 5.99
N ALA A 244 2.30 25.66 7.23
CA ALA A 244 2.30 26.50 8.43
C ALA A 244 3.37 26.01 9.40
N ASP A 245 3.87 26.91 10.25
CA ASP A 245 4.79 26.55 11.34
C ASP A 245 4.08 25.55 12.30
N ALA A 246 4.82 24.58 12.83
CA ALA A 246 4.29 23.57 13.75
C ALA A 246 5.14 23.51 15.03
N PHE A 247 4.49 23.67 16.18
CA PHE A 247 5.12 23.71 17.50
C PHE A 247 4.59 22.61 18.40
N TYR A 248 5.43 22.11 19.31
CA TYR A 248 4.98 21.28 20.41
C TYR A 248 5.81 21.53 21.66
N TYR A 249 5.27 21.18 22.82
CA TYR A 249 6.04 20.99 24.05
C TYR A 249 5.85 19.57 24.58
N VAL A 250 6.77 19.12 25.43
CA VAL A 250 6.70 17.80 26.07
C VAL A 250 5.99 17.95 27.41
N GLY A 251 4.88 17.23 27.58
CA GLY A 251 4.13 17.19 28.84
C GLY A 251 4.84 16.39 29.93
N GLU A 252 4.35 16.45 31.17
CA GLU A 252 4.93 15.71 32.30
C GLU A 252 4.89 14.17 32.10
N ASN A 253 3.93 13.69 31.32
CA ASN A 253 3.79 12.29 30.91
C ASN A 253 4.66 11.90 29.70
N GLY A 254 5.48 12.83 29.17
CA GLY A 254 6.31 12.61 27.97
C GLY A 254 5.57 12.79 26.64
N GLU A 255 4.28 13.13 26.66
CA GLU A 255 3.46 13.29 25.47
C GLU A 255 3.75 14.62 24.76
N ARG A 256 3.67 14.62 23.42
CA ARG A 256 3.80 15.84 22.62
C ARG A 256 2.46 16.57 22.57
N ASN A 257 2.45 17.77 23.14
CA ASN A 257 1.30 18.67 23.10
C ASN A 257 1.53 19.70 22.00
N TRP A 258 0.80 19.57 20.89
CA TRP A 258 0.93 20.47 19.75
C TRP A 258 0.29 21.83 20.05
N VAL A 259 0.99 22.90 19.70
CA VAL A 259 0.55 24.29 19.87
C VAL A 259 0.35 24.90 18.49
N SER A 260 -0.82 25.47 18.26
CA SER A 260 -1.10 26.20 17.03
C SER A 260 -0.11 27.35 16.86
N PRO A 261 0.38 27.62 15.63
CA PRO A 261 1.26 28.78 15.39
C PRO A 261 0.60 30.12 15.77
N VAL A 262 -0.73 30.17 15.89
CA VAL A 262 -1.47 31.36 16.37
C VAL A 262 -1.24 31.62 17.86
N ASP A 263 -1.08 30.55 18.64
CA ASP A 263 -0.89 30.62 20.09
C ASP A 263 0.59 30.64 20.49
N ALA A 264 1.49 30.40 19.53
CA ALA A 264 2.92 30.41 19.74
C ALA A 264 3.47 31.84 19.80
N ILE A 265 4.12 32.18 20.92
CA ILE A 265 4.88 33.43 21.05
C ILE A 265 6.31 33.14 20.55
N VAL A 266 6.65 33.67 19.37
CA VAL A 266 7.92 33.38 18.69
C VAL A 266 8.85 34.59 18.75
N GLU A 267 10.05 34.41 19.28
CA GLU A 267 11.15 35.36 19.15
C GLU A 267 12.11 34.89 18.05
N ARG A 268 12.38 35.75 17.06
CA ARG A 268 13.25 35.44 15.91
C ARG A 268 14.57 36.20 16.02
N ASP A 269 15.68 35.59 15.60
CA ASP A 269 16.99 36.23 15.55
C ASP A 269 17.20 37.07 14.27
N GLU A 270 18.35 37.75 14.17
CA GLU A 270 18.71 38.58 13.01
C GLU A 270 18.91 37.76 11.72
N LYS A 271 19.13 36.44 11.81
CA LYS A 271 19.40 35.56 10.66
C LYS A 271 18.19 34.78 10.18
N ARG A 272 17.05 34.83 10.89
CA ARG A 272 15.84 34.04 10.61
C ARG A 272 16.18 32.54 10.40
N PRO A 273 16.67 31.84 11.43
CA PRO A 273 15.86 30.71 11.91
C PRO A 273 15.79 30.60 13.44
N TYR A 274 14.68 30.03 13.90
CA TYR A 274 14.24 29.76 15.27
C TYR A 274 15.33 29.69 16.37
N ARG A 275 15.19 30.52 17.41
CA ARG A 275 15.78 30.25 18.73
C ARG A 275 14.85 29.34 19.51
N GLU A 276 15.40 28.26 20.03
CA GLU A 276 14.77 27.49 21.11
C GLU A 276 14.74 28.39 22.36
N SER A 277 13.57 28.94 22.69
CA SER A 277 13.42 29.71 23.92
C SER A 277 13.16 28.75 25.09
N GLU A 278 14.22 28.45 25.85
CA GLU A 278 14.07 27.97 27.21
C GLU A 278 13.32 29.03 28.03
N ARG A 279 12.06 28.73 28.38
CA ARG A 279 11.34 29.08 29.62
C ARG A 279 9.86 29.37 29.33
N CYS A 280 8.99 28.53 29.87
CA CYS A 280 7.74 29.03 30.42
C CYS A 280 7.65 28.55 31.87
N GLY A 281 7.81 29.49 32.79
CA GLY A 281 7.47 29.30 34.19
C GLY A 281 5.97 29.11 34.33
N ARG A 282 5.60 28.18 35.20
CA ARG A 282 4.22 27.97 35.68
C ARG A 282 3.77 29.20 36.48
N PRO A 283 2.51 29.65 36.35
CA PRO A 283 1.69 29.97 37.50
C PRO A 283 1.09 28.71 38.13
#